data_AF-A0A374UF31-F1
#
_entry.id   AF-A0A374UF31-F1
#
_cell.length_a   1.000
_cell.length_b   1.000
_cell.length_c   1.000
_cell.angle_alpha   90.00
_cell.angle_beta   90.00
_cell.angle_gamma   90.00
#
_symmetry.space_group_name_H-M   'P 1'
#
loop_
_entity.id
_entity.type
_entity.pdbx_description
1 polymer ?
#
loop_
_entity_poly.entity_id
_entity_poly.type
_entity_poly.pdbx_seq_one_letter_code
_entity_poly.pdbx_strand_id
1 'polypeptide(L)'
;MAVPADVPTRSAEAASPSGGTASADAPRAGDLELHTACDASGGQALAQVALPRGWRIEEAHLERSSSFDCPISVGVTAAGLAGERIVYRSELCYVDAGAVAKRIPTQTERKAFMHVEAACDELAQACAAQLGARAEVVAEQPYPSSAAVDIEHERARVKREAANDFAIQGFSMEPSDVVYECRMRRYRLAGVPAPTELAVAAKVEGYVVSIGGVAGSVGKGVAAGAEALLGAGLSSGLIGGVLGKRLRERQAAAAAGQRAAKDQAPDQGDCPDGAPFKLGAADLLQWRIRDSFCLVAPEGRLDEAASTALASMASTLRLNPSIAREACAQKQQMVLEQRQRTQMNIAQQQQQFAAWQQMHASQQAAFDSYQQAWFERSDRQHAANMAASAANFSSAGVGTGAASYSDAIRGVNHYTRPDGTDVEVSVMADQAWVNGSGDVIGTRDGFEPGFGWTELPRQ
;
A
#
# COMPACT_ATOMS: atom_id res chain seq x y z
N MET A 1 60.60 15.38 -45.21
CA MET A 1 59.89 16.42 -45.98
C MET A 1 59.47 15.80 -47.30
N ALA A 2 58.20 16.00 -47.68
CA ALA A 2 57.52 15.66 -48.93
C ALA A 2 57.22 14.16 -49.23
N VAL A 3 55.90 13.91 -49.30
CA VAL A 3 55.12 12.77 -49.82
C VAL A 3 54.32 13.34 -51.03
N PRO A 4 53.48 12.61 -51.78
CA PRO A 4 53.58 11.37 -52.58
C PRO A 4 53.37 11.65 -54.09
N ALA A 5 53.34 10.62 -54.95
CA ALA A 5 52.21 10.32 -55.84
C ALA A 5 52.55 9.15 -56.79
N ASP A 6 51.62 8.19 -56.87
CA ASP A 6 51.06 7.55 -58.08
C ASP A 6 50.86 6.03 -57.98
N VAL A 7 49.63 5.66 -58.31
CA VAL A 7 49.02 4.35 -58.57
C VAL A 7 48.24 4.58 -59.88
N PRO A 8 48.01 3.62 -60.82
CA PRO A 8 48.07 2.15 -60.72
C PRO A 8 48.76 1.44 -61.92
N THR A 9 48.95 0.12 -61.83
CA THR A 9 48.92 -0.74 -63.03
C THR A 9 48.43 -2.16 -62.71
N ARG A 10 47.75 -2.74 -63.69
CA ARG A 10 46.90 -3.94 -63.71
C ARG A 10 47.61 -5.28 -63.42
N SER A 11 46.82 -6.16 -62.79
CA SER A 11 46.60 -7.60 -63.08
C SER A 11 47.79 -8.54 -63.27
N ALA A 12 47.92 -9.51 -62.35
CA ALA A 12 48.39 -10.85 -62.68
C ALA A 12 47.68 -11.89 -61.78
N GLU A 13 47.48 -13.05 -62.38
CA GLU A 13 46.53 -14.11 -62.08
C GLU A 13 47.16 -15.23 -61.22
N ALA A 14 46.28 -16.05 -60.63
CA ALA A 14 46.47 -17.40 -60.12
C ALA A 14 47.24 -17.62 -58.79
N ALA A 15 46.52 -18.05 -57.76
CA ALA A 15 46.50 -19.46 -57.31
C ALA A 15 45.76 -19.58 -55.97
N SER A 16 44.76 -20.46 -55.90
CA SER A 16 44.19 -20.90 -54.62
C SER A 16 45.22 -21.75 -53.86
N PRO A 17 45.13 -21.76 -52.51
CA PRO A 17 44.91 -23.06 -51.87
C PRO A 17 43.78 -23.03 -50.84
N SER A 18 42.98 -24.07 -50.93
CA SER A 18 42.06 -24.58 -49.94
C SER A 18 42.69 -24.75 -48.55
N GLY A 19 41.97 -24.33 -47.51
CA GLY A 19 42.27 -24.67 -46.12
C GLY A 19 41.12 -24.20 -45.24
N GLY A 20 40.25 -25.13 -44.87
CA GLY A 20 39.03 -24.85 -44.14
C GLY A 20 39.28 -24.36 -42.72
N THR A 21 38.48 -23.37 -42.33
CA THR A 21 37.96 -23.25 -40.97
C THR A 21 36.48 -22.94 -41.13
N ALA A 22 35.65 -23.88 -40.68
CA ALA A 22 34.21 -23.73 -40.58
C ALA A 22 33.91 -22.49 -39.71
N SER A 23 33.72 -21.35 -40.36
CA SER A 23 33.06 -20.20 -39.76
C SER A 23 31.57 -20.53 -39.76
N ALA A 24 30.99 -20.53 -38.57
CA ALA A 24 29.58 -20.73 -38.31
C ALA A 24 28.70 -20.09 -39.40
N ASP A 25 27.96 -20.92 -40.13
CA ASP A 25 26.80 -20.47 -40.90
C ASP A 25 25.77 -20.00 -39.88
N ALA A 26 25.83 -18.71 -39.55
CA ALA A 26 24.67 -17.98 -39.09
C ALA A 26 23.57 -18.20 -40.14
N PRO A 27 22.31 -18.43 -39.74
CA PRO A 27 21.23 -18.69 -40.68
C PRO A 27 21.18 -17.54 -41.68
N ARG A 28 21.30 -17.86 -42.97
CA ARG A 28 21.18 -16.86 -44.03
C ARG A 28 19.83 -16.16 -43.83
N ALA A 29 19.90 -14.84 -43.62
CA ALA A 29 18.77 -13.93 -43.49
C ALA A 29 17.93 -13.90 -44.78
N GLY A 30 17.21 -14.98 -45.04
CA GLY A 30 16.29 -15.13 -46.16
C GLY A 30 14.92 -14.58 -45.77
N ASP A 31 14.69 -13.33 -46.15
CA ASP A 31 13.39 -12.68 -46.31
C ASP A 31 12.47 -12.61 -45.07
N LEU A 32 12.79 -11.69 -44.16
CA LEU A 32 11.82 -11.16 -43.21
C LEU A 32 10.91 -10.14 -43.91
N GLU A 33 9.61 -10.24 -43.67
CA GLU A 33 8.59 -9.27 -44.10
C GLU A 33 8.13 -8.45 -42.90
N LEU A 34 8.04 -7.13 -43.10
CA LEU A 34 7.54 -6.22 -42.07
C LEU A 34 6.02 -6.21 -42.09
N HIS A 35 5.41 -6.56 -40.96
CA HIS A 35 3.97 -6.54 -40.76
C HIS A 35 3.58 -5.46 -39.76
N THR A 36 2.41 -4.87 -39.98
CA THR A 36 1.75 -4.02 -39.00
C THR A 36 0.58 -4.80 -38.39
N ALA A 37 0.64 -5.03 -37.09
CA ALA A 37 -0.44 -5.61 -36.32
C ALA A 37 -1.50 -4.52 -36.10
N CYS A 38 -2.67 -4.67 -36.70
CA CYS A 38 -3.78 -3.72 -36.53
C CYS A 38 -4.87 -4.33 -35.65
N ASP A 39 -5.45 -3.51 -34.79
CA ASP A 39 -6.58 -3.92 -33.95
C ASP A 39 -7.74 -4.41 -34.82
N ALA A 40 -8.26 -5.59 -34.51
CA ALA A 40 -9.35 -6.21 -35.26
C ALA A 40 -10.65 -5.38 -35.22
N SER A 41 -10.86 -4.58 -34.16
CA SER A 41 -12.08 -3.80 -33.97
C SER A 41 -12.03 -2.40 -34.60
N GLY A 42 -10.86 -1.73 -34.54
CA GLY A 42 -10.73 -0.32 -34.93
C GLY A 42 -9.70 -0.02 -36.01
N GLY A 43 -8.93 -1.01 -36.49
CA GLY A 43 -7.90 -0.83 -37.52
C GLY A 43 -6.69 0.00 -37.07
N GLN A 44 -6.60 0.37 -35.78
CA GLN A 44 -5.47 1.07 -35.21
C GLN A 44 -4.22 0.19 -35.25
N ALA A 45 -3.11 0.73 -35.75
CA ALA A 45 -1.82 0.04 -35.70
C ALA A 45 -1.37 -0.12 -34.23
N LEU A 46 -1.26 -1.37 -33.77
CA LEU A 46 -0.88 -1.74 -32.42
C LEU A 46 0.62 -2.03 -32.28
N ALA A 47 1.19 -2.73 -33.25
CA ALA A 47 2.60 -3.09 -33.24
C ALA A 47 3.17 -3.21 -34.66
N GLN A 48 4.48 -3.09 -34.78
CA GLN A 48 5.25 -3.49 -35.96
C GLN A 48 6.09 -4.70 -35.61
N VAL A 49 6.17 -5.66 -36.51
CA VAL A 49 6.92 -6.92 -36.31
C VAL A 49 7.44 -7.42 -37.64
N ALA A 50 8.67 -7.92 -37.66
CA ALA A 50 9.23 -8.61 -38.82
C ALA A 50 9.08 -10.12 -38.65
N LEU A 51 8.44 -10.80 -39.60
CA LEU A 51 8.22 -12.24 -39.58
C LEU A 51 8.84 -12.90 -40.82
N PRO A 52 9.24 -14.18 -40.76
CA PRO A 52 9.72 -14.88 -41.95
C PRO A 52 8.64 -14.95 -43.04
N ARG A 53 9.04 -14.96 -44.31
CA ARG A 53 8.12 -15.17 -45.42
C ARG A 53 7.17 -16.35 -45.20
N GLY A 54 5.90 -16.14 -45.51
CA GLY A 54 4.84 -17.13 -45.32
C GLY A 54 4.16 -17.07 -43.95
N TRP A 55 4.75 -16.39 -42.98
CA TRP A 55 4.05 -16.05 -41.73
C TRP A 55 3.12 -14.86 -41.94
N ARG A 56 2.02 -14.86 -41.19
CA ARG A 56 1.06 -13.75 -41.20
C ARG A 56 0.53 -13.46 -39.81
N ILE A 57 0.14 -12.21 -39.58
CA ILE A 57 -0.62 -11.82 -38.41
C ILE A 57 -2.06 -12.29 -38.63
N GLU A 58 -2.58 -13.12 -37.74
CA GLU A 58 -3.98 -13.58 -37.78
C GLU A 58 -4.89 -12.60 -37.05
N GLU A 59 -4.43 -12.11 -35.91
CA GLU A 59 -5.22 -11.27 -35.02
C GLU A 59 -4.30 -10.37 -34.21
N ALA A 60 -4.76 -9.15 -33.96
CA ALA A 60 -4.21 -8.30 -32.92
C ALA A 60 -5.36 -7.59 -32.20
N HIS A 61 -5.24 -7.46 -30.88
CA HIS A 61 -6.24 -6.84 -30.03
C HIS A 61 -5.59 -5.94 -28.99
N LEU A 62 -6.35 -4.92 -28.60
CA LEU A 62 -5.99 -3.95 -27.58
C LEU A 62 -7.01 -4.03 -26.46
N GLU A 63 -6.58 -4.39 -25.25
CA GLU A 63 -7.46 -4.37 -24.09
C GLU A 63 -7.15 -3.15 -23.23
N ARG A 64 -8.20 -2.52 -22.71
CA ARG A 64 -8.09 -1.40 -21.77
C ARG A 64 -8.71 -1.83 -20.46
N SER A 65 -8.01 -1.58 -19.37
CA SER A 65 -8.51 -1.87 -18.03
C SER A 65 -8.54 -0.61 -17.17
N SER A 66 -9.34 -0.62 -16.11
CA SER A 66 -9.31 0.43 -15.09
C SER A 66 -8.16 0.24 -14.09
N SER A 67 -7.22 -0.67 -14.36
CA SER A 67 -6.05 -0.89 -13.52
C SER A 67 -5.06 0.25 -13.73
N PHE A 68 -4.64 0.90 -12.65
CA PHE A 68 -3.52 1.86 -12.70
C PHE A 68 -2.24 1.18 -13.17
N ASP A 69 -2.09 -0.08 -12.78
CA ASP A 69 -0.90 -0.86 -12.97
C ASP A 69 -0.84 -1.46 -14.36
N CYS A 70 -1.99 -1.77 -14.98
CA CYS A 70 -2.12 -2.37 -16.30
C CYS A 70 -3.19 -1.70 -17.17
N PRO A 71 -3.10 -0.38 -17.42
CA PRO A 71 -4.19 0.35 -18.05
C PRO A 71 -4.50 -0.15 -19.47
N ILE A 72 -3.48 -0.68 -20.16
CA ILE A 72 -3.59 -1.17 -21.53
C ILE A 72 -2.74 -2.44 -21.71
N SER A 73 -3.26 -3.46 -22.39
CA SER A 73 -2.54 -4.67 -22.82
C SER A 73 -2.66 -4.84 -24.34
N VAL A 74 -1.67 -5.49 -24.96
CA VAL A 74 -1.66 -5.75 -26.41
C VAL A 74 -1.40 -7.24 -26.64
N GLY A 75 -2.29 -7.87 -27.41
CA GLY A 75 -2.11 -9.23 -27.91
C GLY A 75 -1.87 -9.24 -29.41
N VAL A 76 -0.94 -10.08 -29.86
CA VAL A 76 -0.68 -10.32 -31.29
C VAL A 76 -0.55 -11.82 -31.53
N THR A 77 -1.31 -12.35 -32.47
CA THR A 77 -1.19 -13.74 -32.93
C THR A 77 -0.60 -13.77 -34.34
N ALA A 78 0.46 -14.56 -34.52
CA ALA A 78 1.02 -14.86 -35.83
C ALA A 78 0.95 -16.37 -36.11
N ALA A 79 0.72 -16.74 -37.36
CA ALA A 79 0.68 -18.15 -37.78
C ALA A 79 1.62 -18.40 -38.96
N GLY A 80 2.24 -19.58 -38.93
CA GLY A 80 3.06 -20.15 -39.99
C GLY A 80 2.26 -21.03 -40.95
N LEU A 81 2.91 -21.48 -42.02
CA LEU A 81 2.26 -22.27 -43.08
C LEU A 81 1.98 -23.73 -42.70
N ALA A 82 2.72 -24.29 -41.74
CA ALA A 82 2.60 -25.70 -41.37
C ALA A 82 1.81 -25.91 -40.07
N GLY A 83 1.02 -24.90 -39.66
CA GLY A 83 0.21 -24.94 -38.44
C GLY A 83 0.93 -24.46 -37.19
N GLU A 84 2.11 -23.84 -37.33
CA GLU A 84 2.77 -23.15 -36.22
C GLU A 84 2.00 -21.87 -35.84
N ARG A 85 1.93 -21.57 -34.55
CA ARG A 85 1.24 -20.37 -34.05
C ARG A 85 2.01 -19.74 -32.89
N ILE A 86 2.28 -18.45 -32.99
CA ILE A 86 2.88 -17.63 -31.93
C ILE A 86 1.80 -16.70 -31.38
N VAL A 87 1.58 -16.77 -30.08
CA VAL A 87 0.75 -15.82 -29.34
C VAL A 87 1.66 -14.95 -28.49
N TYR A 88 1.71 -13.67 -28.80
CA TYR A 88 2.36 -12.64 -27.99
C TYR A 88 1.35 -11.92 -27.12
N ARG A 89 1.73 -11.67 -25.87
CA ARG A 89 1.00 -10.80 -24.96
C ARG A 89 1.95 -9.85 -24.25
N SER A 90 1.62 -8.57 -24.30
CA SER A 90 2.20 -7.55 -23.43
C SER A 90 1.31 -7.42 -22.20
N GLU A 91 1.71 -8.03 -21.09
CA GLU A 91 1.07 -7.81 -19.80
C GLU A 91 1.78 -6.64 -19.12
N LEU A 92 1.22 -5.45 -19.24
CA LEU A 92 1.80 -4.27 -18.60
C LEU A 92 1.47 -4.21 -17.09
N CYS A 93 1.14 -5.30 -16.41
CA CYS A 93 0.45 -5.27 -15.12
C CYS A 93 1.35 -5.32 -13.89
N TYR A 94 1.48 -4.22 -13.12
CA TYR A 94 2.22 -4.21 -11.83
C TYR A 94 1.47 -4.84 -10.63
N VAL A 95 0.14 -5.02 -10.69
CA VAL A 95 -0.66 -5.42 -9.51
C VAL A 95 -1.42 -6.73 -9.64
N ASP A 96 -1.51 -7.32 -10.84
CA ASP A 96 -1.90 -8.74 -10.95
C ASP A 96 -0.74 -9.70 -10.65
N ALA A 97 0.49 -9.19 -10.67
CA ALA A 97 1.67 -9.99 -10.40
C ALA A 97 2.08 -10.01 -8.92
N GLY A 98 1.88 -8.95 -8.13
CA GLY A 98 1.87 -9.10 -6.67
C GLY A 98 2.80 -8.15 -5.93
N ALA A 99 2.22 -7.49 -4.95
CA ALA A 99 2.98 -6.68 -4.00
C ALA A 99 3.28 -7.52 -2.77
N VAL A 100 4.53 -7.55 -2.33
CA VAL A 100 4.92 -8.20 -1.07
C VAL A 100 5.38 -7.13 -0.10
N ALA A 101 4.69 -7.02 1.03
CA ALA A 101 5.10 -6.19 2.14
C ALA A 101 5.12 -7.03 3.42
N LYS A 102 6.26 -7.11 4.11
CA LYS A 102 6.51 -7.98 5.27
C LYS A 102 5.48 -7.92 6.42
N ARG A 103 4.57 -6.94 6.48
CA ARG A 103 3.51 -6.85 7.52
C ARG A 103 2.19 -6.21 7.06
N ILE A 104 1.91 -6.09 5.76
CA ILE A 104 0.62 -5.58 5.28
C ILE A 104 0.02 -6.64 4.37
N PRO A 105 -1.22 -7.12 4.63
CA PRO A 105 -1.94 -7.90 3.64
C PRO A 105 -2.15 -7.03 2.41
N THR A 106 -1.41 -7.32 1.36
CA THR A 106 -1.62 -6.75 0.03
C THR A 106 -2.86 -7.39 -0.57
N GLN A 107 -3.66 -6.58 -1.29
CA GLN A 107 -4.92 -7.01 -1.91
C GLN A 107 -4.72 -7.77 -3.23
N THR A 108 -3.49 -8.12 -3.59
CA THR A 108 -3.17 -8.80 -4.85
C THR A 108 -3.35 -10.31 -4.70
N GLU A 109 -3.90 -10.97 -5.73
CA GLU A 109 -4.09 -12.43 -5.74
C GLU A 109 -2.76 -13.18 -5.64
N ARG A 110 -1.72 -12.66 -6.28
CA ARG A 110 -0.34 -13.14 -6.15
C ARG A 110 0.40 -12.34 -5.06
N LYS A 111 1.00 -13.05 -4.10
CA LYS A 111 1.73 -12.47 -2.95
C LYS A 111 3.22 -12.82 -2.92
N ALA A 112 3.71 -13.58 -3.89
CA ALA A 112 5.11 -14.01 -3.97
C ALA A 112 5.72 -13.51 -5.28
N PHE A 113 7.01 -13.16 -5.25
CA PHE A 113 7.75 -12.92 -6.48
C PHE A 113 7.81 -14.20 -7.31
N MET A 114 7.63 -14.08 -8.62
CA MET A 114 7.71 -15.20 -9.55
C MET A 114 8.95 -15.02 -10.41
N HIS A 115 9.86 -15.99 -10.35
CA HIS A 115 10.96 -16.07 -11.30
C HIS A 115 10.46 -16.40 -12.70
N VAL A 116 11.22 -16.00 -13.70
CA VAL A 116 10.84 -16.19 -15.11
C VAL A 116 10.57 -17.66 -15.48
N GLU A 117 11.24 -18.63 -14.83
CA GLU A 117 11.00 -20.05 -15.05
C GLU A 117 9.59 -20.48 -14.61
N ALA A 118 9.14 -19.99 -13.44
CA ALA A 118 7.80 -20.24 -12.93
C ALA A 118 6.73 -19.48 -13.74
N ALA A 119 7.04 -18.27 -14.21
CA ALA A 119 6.18 -17.53 -15.14
C ALA A 119 5.98 -18.31 -16.45
N CYS A 120 7.06 -18.85 -17.01
CA CYS A 120 6.99 -19.72 -18.17
C CYS A 120 6.13 -20.98 -17.91
N ASP A 121 6.21 -21.58 -16.71
CA ASP A 121 5.41 -22.76 -16.37
C ASP A 121 3.91 -22.42 -16.30
N GLU A 122 3.54 -21.33 -15.62
CA GLU A 122 2.14 -20.89 -15.53
C GLU A 122 1.55 -20.53 -16.90
N LEU A 123 2.31 -19.78 -17.71
CA LEU A 123 1.92 -19.46 -19.08
C LEU A 123 1.78 -20.71 -19.94
N ALA A 124 2.68 -21.69 -19.77
CA ALA A 124 2.61 -22.96 -20.49
C ALA A 124 1.36 -23.75 -20.11
N GLN A 125 1.01 -23.81 -18.82
CA GLN A 125 -0.23 -24.45 -18.39
C GLN A 125 -1.47 -23.72 -18.90
N ALA A 126 -1.48 -22.38 -18.90
CA ALA A 126 -2.58 -21.61 -19.45
C ALA A 126 -2.76 -21.85 -20.96
N CYS A 127 -1.65 -21.85 -21.72
CA CYS A 127 -1.64 -22.16 -23.15
C CYS A 127 -2.08 -23.63 -23.41
N ALA A 128 -1.63 -24.60 -22.60
CA ALA A 128 -2.03 -26.00 -22.72
C ALA A 128 -3.52 -26.24 -22.37
N ALA A 129 -4.03 -25.57 -21.34
CA ALA A 129 -5.42 -25.70 -20.90
C ALA A 129 -6.41 -25.27 -21.98
N GLN A 130 -6.08 -24.23 -22.77
CA GLN A 130 -6.89 -23.80 -23.92
C GLN A 130 -6.98 -24.88 -25.00
N LEU A 131 -5.99 -25.78 -25.07
CA LEU A 131 -5.94 -26.92 -25.98
C LEU A 131 -6.46 -28.21 -25.34
N GLY A 132 -7.00 -28.15 -24.12
CA GLY A 132 -7.46 -29.33 -23.37
C GLY A 132 -6.33 -30.26 -22.92
N ALA A 133 -5.11 -29.73 -22.79
CA ALA A 133 -3.89 -30.48 -22.53
C ALA A 133 -3.18 -30.03 -21.24
N ARG A 134 -2.10 -30.73 -20.89
CA ARG A 134 -1.16 -30.34 -19.83
C ARG A 134 0.23 -30.14 -20.40
N ALA A 135 0.94 -29.14 -19.91
CA ALA A 135 2.33 -28.89 -20.32
C ALA A 135 3.31 -29.60 -19.37
N GLU A 136 4.29 -30.30 -19.94
CA GLU A 136 5.39 -30.93 -19.21
C GLU A 136 6.72 -30.32 -19.67
N VAL A 137 7.52 -29.81 -18.73
CA VAL A 137 8.84 -29.23 -19.02
C VAL A 137 9.76 -30.28 -19.64
N VAL A 138 10.41 -29.90 -20.75
CA VAL A 138 11.41 -30.72 -21.43
C VAL A 138 12.80 -30.11 -21.30
N ALA A 139 12.92 -28.80 -21.51
CA ALA A 139 14.22 -28.13 -21.51
C ALA A 139 14.09 -26.64 -21.19
N GLU A 140 15.15 -26.08 -20.61
CA GLU A 140 15.37 -24.64 -20.50
C GLU A 140 16.30 -24.17 -21.62
N GLN A 141 16.02 -23.00 -22.18
CA GLN A 141 16.81 -22.40 -23.26
C GLN A 141 17.00 -20.89 -23.04
N PRO A 142 18.05 -20.30 -23.61
CA PRO A 142 18.19 -18.84 -23.63
C PRO A 142 16.97 -18.17 -24.28
N TYR A 143 16.71 -16.92 -23.90
CA TYR A 143 15.65 -16.14 -24.51
C TYR A 143 15.83 -16.06 -26.04
N PRO A 144 14.79 -16.25 -26.86
CA PRO A 144 14.92 -16.40 -28.30
C PRO A 144 15.03 -15.01 -28.91
N SER A 145 16.22 -14.41 -28.88
CA SER A 145 16.48 -13.15 -29.56
C SER A 145 17.68 -13.31 -30.48
N SER A 146 17.58 -12.71 -31.67
CA SER A 146 18.67 -12.62 -32.63
C SER A 146 19.87 -11.78 -32.14
N ALA A 147 19.70 -11.01 -31.07
CA ALA A 147 20.76 -10.27 -30.40
C ALA A 147 20.83 -10.66 -28.93
N ALA A 148 22.03 -10.58 -28.33
CA ALA A 148 22.16 -10.72 -26.90
C ALA A 148 21.34 -9.62 -26.21
N VAL A 149 20.46 -10.02 -25.28
CA VAL A 149 19.66 -9.07 -24.50
C VAL A 149 20.60 -8.30 -23.58
N ASP A 150 20.65 -6.97 -23.73
CA ASP A 150 21.41 -6.10 -22.82
C ASP A 150 20.62 -5.94 -21.51
N ILE A 151 20.89 -6.84 -20.57
CA ILE A 151 20.22 -6.91 -19.27
C ILE A 151 20.37 -5.59 -18.49
N GLU A 152 21.52 -4.92 -18.58
CA GLU A 152 21.77 -3.68 -17.85
C GLU A 152 21.00 -2.50 -18.46
N HIS A 153 20.90 -2.44 -19.79
CA HIS A 153 20.01 -1.49 -20.45
C HIS A 153 18.54 -1.68 -20.05
N GLU A 154 18.09 -2.93 -19.99
CA GLU A 154 16.71 -3.27 -19.60
C GLU A 154 16.43 -2.90 -18.13
N ARG A 155 17.36 -3.20 -17.21
CA ARG A 155 17.26 -2.75 -15.80
C ARG A 155 17.21 -1.23 -15.69
N ALA A 156 18.04 -0.50 -16.44
CA ALA A 156 18.01 0.96 -16.46
C ALA A 156 16.69 1.51 -17.01
N ARG A 157 16.04 0.82 -17.98
CA ARG A 157 14.69 1.14 -18.42
C ARG A 157 13.67 0.92 -17.30
N VAL A 158 13.67 -0.24 -16.65
CA VAL A 158 12.73 -0.54 -15.55
C VAL A 158 12.85 0.50 -14.44
N LYS A 159 14.08 0.88 -14.06
CA LYS A 159 14.32 1.93 -13.07
C LYS A 159 13.67 3.27 -13.47
N ARG A 160 13.80 3.68 -14.75
CA ARG A 160 13.20 4.91 -15.27
C ARG A 160 11.67 4.85 -15.32
N GLU A 161 11.10 3.73 -15.76
CA GLU A 161 9.65 3.53 -15.79
C GLU A 161 9.06 3.60 -14.38
N ALA A 162 9.69 2.95 -13.40
CA ALA A 162 9.28 3.03 -11.99
C ALA A 162 9.35 4.47 -11.44
N ALA A 163 10.44 5.19 -11.70
CA ALA A 163 10.58 6.60 -11.31
C ALA A 163 9.46 7.48 -11.91
N ASN A 164 9.09 7.25 -13.17
CA ASN A 164 7.99 7.96 -13.81
C ASN A 164 6.64 7.63 -13.16
N ASP A 165 6.40 6.37 -12.81
CA ASP A 165 5.16 5.95 -12.14
C ASP A 165 5.03 6.56 -10.73
N PHE A 166 6.14 6.73 -10.00
CA PHE A 166 6.16 7.52 -8.76
C PHE A 166 5.86 9.00 -9.00
N ALA A 167 6.48 9.59 -10.03
CA ALA A 167 6.29 11.00 -10.36
C ALA A 167 4.83 11.31 -10.74
N ILE A 168 4.17 10.43 -11.49
CA ILE A 168 2.73 10.55 -11.83
C ILE A 168 1.88 10.61 -10.54
N GLN A 169 2.24 9.82 -9.53
CA GLN A 169 1.56 9.81 -8.24
C GLN A 169 1.95 10.99 -7.33
N GLY A 170 2.97 11.78 -7.71
CA GLY A 170 3.47 12.93 -6.96
C GLY A 170 4.58 12.60 -5.96
N PHE A 171 5.21 11.44 -6.09
CA PHE A 171 6.37 11.05 -5.28
C PHE A 171 7.66 11.22 -6.08
N SER A 172 8.73 11.64 -5.39
CA SER A 172 10.10 11.59 -5.91
C SER A 172 10.82 10.47 -5.17
N MET A 173 10.86 9.29 -5.79
CA MET A 173 11.49 8.10 -5.22
C MET A 173 12.24 7.34 -6.33
N GLU A 174 13.41 6.84 -5.98
CA GLU A 174 14.13 5.89 -6.83
C GLU A 174 14.02 4.48 -6.26
N PRO A 175 13.86 3.45 -7.11
CA PRO A 175 14.01 2.08 -6.68
C PRO A 175 15.40 1.81 -6.09
N SER A 176 15.45 1.06 -5.00
CA SER A 176 16.69 0.61 -4.37
C SER A 176 17.28 -0.60 -5.08
N ASP A 177 16.44 -1.44 -5.67
CA ASP A 177 16.84 -2.60 -6.45
C ASP A 177 15.91 -2.80 -7.65
N VAL A 178 16.43 -3.42 -8.71
CA VAL A 178 15.71 -3.65 -9.97
C VAL A 178 16.04 -5.04 -10.50
N VAL A 179 15.00 -5.78 -10.84
CA VAL A 179 15.07 -7.13 -11.39
C VAL A 179 14.60 -7.11 -12.83
N TYR A 180 15.34 -7.83 -13.67
CA TYR A 180 14.93 -8.15 -15.03
C TYR A 180 15.48 -9.54 -15.36
N GLU A 181 14.58 -10.44 -15.71
CA GLU A 181 14.84 -11.83 -16.04
C GLU A 181 14.15 -12.16 -17.37
N CYS A 182 14.83 -12.88 -18.25
CA CYS A 182 14.24 -13.34 -19.50
C CYS A 182 14.74 -14.74 -19.86
N ARG A 183 13.83 -15.65 -20.18
CA ARG A 183 14.14 -17.06 -20.50
C ARG A 183 13.14 -17.63 -21.51
N MET A 184 13.51 -18.76 -22.08
CA MET A 184 12.61 -19.63 -22.81
C MET A 184 12.61 -21.04 -22.22
N ARG A 185 11.46 -21.70 -22.22
CA ARG A 185 11.34 -23.12 -21.84
C ARG A 185 10.54 -23.87 -22.89
N ARG A 186 10.93 -25.12 -23.11
CA ARG A 186 10.26 -26.07 -23.99
C ARG A 186 9.40 -27.01 -23.18
N TYR A 187 8.25 -27.32 -23.74
CA TYR A 187 7.24 -28.17 -23.14
C TYR A 187 6.72 -29.17 -24.15
N ARG A 188 6.39 -30.36 -23.66
CA ARG A 188 5.59 -31.35 -24.38
C ARG A 188 4.15 -31.21 -23.90
N LEU A 189 3.19 -31.23 -24.83
CA LEU A 189 1.77 -31.20 -24.48
C LEU A 189 1.22 -32.63 -24.38
N ALA A 190 0.77 -33.00 -23.19
CA ALA A 190 0.12 -34.27 -22.92
C ALA A 190 -1.41 -34.13 -23.01
N GLY A 191 -2.07 -35.08 -23.68
CA GLY A 191 -3.53 -35.12 -23.82
C GLY A 191 -4.09 -34.49 -25.10
N VAL A 192 -3.24 -34.01 -26.01
CA VAL A 192 -3.64 -33.51 -27.34
C VAL A 192 -3.75 -34.70 -28.32
N PRO A 193 -4.76 -34.75 -29.21
CA PRO A 193 -4.92 -35.83 -30.19
C PRO A 193 -3.80 -35.91 -31.25
N ALA A 194 -3.03 -34.84 -31.43
CA ALA A 194 -1.87 -34.79 -32.32
C ALA A 194 -0.61 -34.37 -31.52
N PRO A 195 0.56 -34.96 -31.79
CA PRO A 195 1.76 -34.62 -31.06
C PRO A 195 2.14 -33.15 -31.35
N THR A 196 2.14 -32.36 -30.29
CA THR A 196 2.30 -30.91 -30.34
C THR A 196 3.33 -30.50 -29.30
N GLU A 197 4.25 -29.64 -29.71
CA GLU A 197 5.28 -29.07 -28.84
C GLU A 197 4.98 -27.59 -28.58
N LEU A 198 5.40 -27.12 -27.41
CA LEU A 198 5.21 -25.75 -26.97
C LEU A 198 6.54 -25.15 -26.54
N ALA A 199 6.84 -23.93 -26.96
CA ALA A 199 7.88 -23.10 -26.37
C ALA A 199 7.25 -21.85 -25.77
N VAL A 200 7.64 -21.52 -24.54
CA VAL A 200 7.22 -20.30 -23.86
C VAL A 200 8.45 -19.46 -23.59
N ALA A 201 8.45 -18.22 -24.09
CA ALA A 201 9.45 -17.23 -23.76
C ALA A 201 8.80 -16.09 -22.98
N ALA A 202 9.41 -15.65 -21.89
CA ALA A 202 8.87 -14.60 -21.05
C ALA A 202 9.96 -13.63 -20.57
N LYS A 203 9.54 -12.41 -20.26
CA LYS A 203 10.34 -11.40 -19.56
C LYS A 203 9.63 -11.06 -18.26
N VAL A 204 10.30 -11.25 -17.14
CA VAL A 204 9.84 -10.80 -15.83
C VAL A 204 10.68 -9.60 -15.43
N GLU A 205 10.03 -8.55 -14.96
CA GLU A 205 10.71 -7.38 -14.41
C GLU A 205 10.08 -6.96 -13.09
N GLY A 206 10.87 -6.31 -12.26
CA GLY A 206 10.40 -5.84 -10.96
C GLY A 206 11.36 -4.84 -10.35
N TYR A 207 10.93 -4.23 -9.25
CA TYR A 207 11.73 -3.27 -8.53
C TYR A 207 11.36 -3.24 -7.05
N VAL A 208 12.35 -2.93 -6.22
CA VAL A 208 12.20 -2.78 -4.78
C VAL A 208 12.24 -1.30 -4.43
N VAL A 209 11.34 -0.90 -3.56
CA VAL A 209 11.27 0.45 -3.01
C VAL A 209 11.49 0.39 -1.52
N SER A 210 12.55 1.05 -1.06
CA SER A 210 12.82 1.18 0.36
C SER A 210 12.12 2.40 0.94
N ILE A 211 11.12 2.15 1.79
CA ILE A 211 10.39 3.21 2.51
C ILE A 211 11.25 3.79 3.66
N GLY A 212 12.43 3.20 3.90
CA GLY A 212 13.36 3.57 4.97
C GLY A 212 14.12 4.88 4.80
N GLY A 213 14.29 5.39 3.58
CA GLY A 213 15.16 6.54 3.28
C GLY A 213 14.53 7.93 3.41
N VAL A 214 13.20 8.02 3.53
CA VAL A 214 12.46 9.32 3.45
C VAL A 214 12.75 10.24 4.65
N ALA A 215 13.32 9.72 5.74
CA ALA A 215 13.75 10.53 6.89
C ALA A 215 15.12 11.20 6.71
N GLY A 216 15.95 10.76 5.75
CA GLY A 216 17.30 11.30 5.53
C GLY A 216 17.36 12.49 4.55
N SER A 217 16.36 12.64 3.69
CA SER A 217 16.26 13.72 2.70
C SER A 217 15.22 14.79 3.09
N VAL A 218 15.02 15.01 4.40
CA VAL A 218 14.25 16.15 4.95
C VAL A 218 15.06 17.47 4.84
N GLY A 219 16.19 17.44 4.13
CA GLY A 219 16.95 18.62 3.74
C GLY A 219 16.34 19.29 2.50
N LYS A 220 15.48 20.28 2.75
CA LYS A 220 14.96 21.31 1.81
C LYS A 220 13.82 20.89 0.88
N GLY A 221 12.59 21.23 1.31
CA GLY A 221 11.51 21.62 0.38
C GLY A 221 10.21 20.81 0.40
N VAL A 222 10.23 19.56 0.88
CA VAL A 222 9.04 18.66 0.75
C VAL A 222 8.19 18.57 2.03
N ALA A 223 8.68 19.11 3.15
CA ALA A 223 8.02 18.97 4.46
C ALA A 223 6.61 19.59 4.53
N ALA A 224 6.33 20.68 3.80
CA ALA A 224 5.00 21.31 3.82
C ALA A 224 3.93 20.58 2.99
N GLY A 225 4.34 19.78 1.99
CA GLY A 225 3.41 18.99 1.16
C GLY A 225 3.11 17.61 1.73
N ALA A 226 4.07 17.01 2.44
CA ALA A 226 3.94 15.67 3.01
C ALA A 226 2.96 15.63 4.19
N GLU A 227 2.98 16.63 5.09
CA GLU A 227 2.04 16.68 6.23
C GLU A 227 0.59 16.96 5.80
N ALA A 228 0.38 17.78 4.76
CA ALA A 228 -0.95 18.01 4.18
C ALA A 228 -1.50 16.78 3.42
N LEU A 229 -0.62 15.94 2.85
CA LEU A 229 -0.98 14.66 2.23
C LEU A 229 -1.11 13.52 3.25
N LEU A 230 -0.48 13.61 4.42
CA LEU A 230 -0.47 12.56 5.45
C LEU A 230 -1.83 12.38 6.15
N GLY A 231 -2.62 13.45 6.27
CA GLY A 231 -3.94 13.41 6.90
C GLY A 231 -5.04 12.80 6.01
N ALA A 232 -4.86 12.79 4.69
CA ALA A 232 -5.91 12.32 3.78
C ALA A 232 -5.48 11.93 2.36
N GLY A 233 -4.32 12.36 1.86
CA GLY A 233 -3.81 12.06 0.51
C GLY A 233 -3.12 10.71 0.35
N LEU A 234 -3.01 9.93 1.42
CA LEU A 234 -2.33 8.63 1.44
C LEU A 234 -3.25 7.44 1.15
N SER A 235 -4.37 7.67 0.45
CA SER A 235 -5.30 6.63 0.00
C SER A 235 -5.51 6.61 -1.52
N SER A 236 -4.82 7.47 -2.28
CA SER A 236 -5.15 7.77 -3.68
C SER A 236 -4.18 7.13 -4.70
N GLY A 237 -3.88 5.83 -4.52
CA GLY A 237 -3.11 4.99 -5.44
C GLY A 237 -2.61 3.76 -4.69
N LEU A 238 -2.64 2.55 -5.25
CA LEU A 238 -2.30 1.31 -4.53
C LEU A 238 -0.91 1.39 -3.84
N ILE A 239 0.05 1.99 -4.54
CA ILE A 239 1.41 2.25 -4.05
C ILE A 239 1.40 3.35 -2.97
N GLY A 240 0.78 4.51 -3.23
CA GLY A 240 0.62 5.59 -2.24
C GLY A 240 -0.18 5.19 -0.98
N GLY A 241 -1.13 4.26 -1.12
CA GLY A 241 -1.97 3.68 -0.07
C GLY A 241 -1.17 2.81 0.89
N VAL A 242 -0.40 1.88 0.34
CA VAL A 242 0.49 0.99 1.11
C VAL A 242 1.66 1.78 1.72
N LEU A 243 2.31 2.66 0.95
CA LEU A 243 3.36 3.56 1.42
C LEU A 243 2.85 4.46 2.55
N GLY A 244 1.65 4.99 2.38
CA GLY A 244 1.05 5.92 3.31
C GLY A 244 0.59 5.31 4.63
N LYS A 245 0.07 4.07 4.58
CA LYS A 245 -0.22 3.29 5.79
C LYS A 245 1.06 3.01 6.59
N ARG A 246 2.15 2.64 5.91
CA ARG A 246 3.47 2.42 6.55
C ARG A 246 4.05 3.68 7.17
N LEU A 247 3.94 4.83 6.51
CA LEU A 247 4.45 6.09 7.03
C LEU A 247 3.70 6.49 8.31
N ARG A 248 2.37 6.32 8.34
CA ARG A 248 1.53 6.53 9.53
C ARG A 248 1.84 5.55 10.67
N GLU A 249 1.97 4.25 10.37
CA GLU A 249 2.36 3.24 11.36
C GLU A 249 3.74 3.53 11.97
N ARG A 250 4.69 4.04 11.17
CA ARG A 250 6.01 4.46 11.67
C ARG A 250 5.96 5.75 12.46
N GLN A 251 5.17 6.74 12.07
CA GLN A 251 4.98 7.94 12.89
C GLN A 251 4.32 7.60 14.22
N ALA A 252 3.34 6.70 14.23
CA ALA A 252 2.73 6.18 15.45
C ALA A 252 3.74 5.38 16.29
N ALA A 253 4.58 4.55 15.67
CA ALA A 253 5.63 3.79 16.37
C ALA A 253 6.80 4.69 16.84
N ALA A 254 7.12 5.76 16.13
CA ALA A 254 8.14 6.75 16.54
C ALA A 254 7.61 7.65 17.66
N ALA A 255 6.32 8.02 17.62
CA ALA A 255 5.63 8.71 18.70
C ALA A 255 5.50 7.81 19.96
N ALA A 256 5.29 6.51 19.78
CA ALA A 256 5.30 5.52 20.87
C ALA A 256 6.72 5.12 21.32
N GLY A 257 7.73 5.35 20.48
CA GLY A 257 9.10 4.83 20.60
C GLY A 257 10.06 5.66 21.44
N GLN A 258 9.62 6.76 22.06
CA GLN A 258 10.45 7.48 23.05
C GLN A 258 10.68 6.71 24.36
N ARG A 259 10.28 5.43 24.47
CA ARG A 259 10.44 4.62 25.69
C ARG A 259 10.99 3.20 25.55
N ALA A 260 11.39 2.72 24.37
CA ALA A 260 11.98 1.38 24.28
C ALA A 260 13.17 1.35 23.32
N ALA A 261 14.36 1.33 23.91
CA ALA A 261 15.60 1.04 23.23
C ALA A 261 15.63 -0.40 22.70
N LYS A 262 16.37 -0.58 21.61
CA LYS A 262 17.41 -1.62 21.38
C LYS A 262 17.03 -3.07 21.71
N ASP A 263 17.32 -3.95 20.75
CA ASP A 263 17.19 -5.42 20.81
C ASP A 263 15.87 -5.99 20.30
N GLN A 264 15.74 -6.03 18.98
CA GLN A 264 15.15 -7.18 18.29
C GLN A 264 15.97 -7.44 17.03
N ALA A 265 16.70 -8.55 17.02
CA ALA A 265 17.32 -9.09 15.81
C ALA A 265 16.20 -9.31 14.76
N PRO A 266 16.42 -8.96 13.48
CA PRO A 266 15.41 -9.15 12.47
C PRO A 266 15.24 -10.66 12.23
N ASP A 267 14.12 -11.17 12.72
CA ASP A 267 13.57 -12.49 12.45
C ASP A 267 13.59 -12.75 10.92
N GLN A 268 14.29 -13.82 10.53
CA GLN A 268 14.45 -14.26 9.14
C GLN A 268 13.17 -14.98 8.71
N GLY A 269 12.17 -14.20 8.29
CA GLY A 269 10.98 -14.71 7.59
C GLY A 269 11.14 -14.59 6.07
N ASP A 270 11.23 -15.75 5.43
CA ASP A 270 11.24 -16.15 4.01
C ASP A 270 11.13 -15.04 2.94
N CYS A 271 12.28 -14.61 2.41
CA CYS A 271 12.35 -14.37 0.96
C CYS A 271 12.05 -15.71 0.26
N PRO A 272 11.39 -15.73 -0.90
CA PRO A 272 11.41 -16.95 -1.71
C PRO A 272 12.87 -17.33 -1.97
N ASP A 273 13.22 -18.59 -1.70
CA ASP A 273 14.56 -19.13 -1.92
C ASP A 273 15.02 -18.78 -3.34
N GLY A 274 16.15 -18.08 -3.46
CA GLY A 274 16.75 -17.72 -4.76
C GLY A 274 16.46 -16.31 -5.30
N ALA A 275 15.67 -15.48 -4.59
CA ALA A 275 15.46 -14.08 -5.03
C ALA A 275 16.79 -13.29 -5.08
N PRO A 276 17.09 -12.53 -6.17
CA PRO A 276 18.35 -11.81 -6.31
C PRO A 276 18.47 -10.59 -5.39
N PHE A 277 17.45 -10.30 -4.58
CA PHE A 277 17.34 -9.11 -3.72
C PHE A 277 16.98 -9.49 -2.28
N LYS A 278 17.42 -8.65 -1.33
CA LYS A 278 17.08 -8.79 0.09
C LYS A 278 15.98 -7.79 0.45
N LEU A 279 14.79 -8.30 0.79
CA LEU A 279 13.68 -7.47 1.29
C LEU A 279 13.89 -7.10 2.77
N GLY A 280 14.10 -5.83 3.05
CA GLY A 280 14.05 -5.26 4.39
C GLY A 280 12.62 -5.19 4.96
N ALA A 281 12.49 -4.96 6.27
CA ALA A 281 11.21 -4.94 6.98
C ALA A 281 10.22 -3.86 6.48
N ALA A 282 10.74 -2.82 5.81
CA ALA A 282 9.99 -1.68 5.28
C ALA A 282 10.13 -1.54 3.75
N ASP A 283 10.52 -2.60 3.05
CA ASP A 283 10.64 -2.59 1.60
C ASP A 283 9.36 -3.12 0.94
N LEU A 284 9.06 -2.58 -0.23
CA LEU A 284 7.97 -3.00 -1.10
C LEU A 284 8.56 -3.52 -2.40
N LEU A 285 8.27 -4.77 -2.74
CA LEU A 285 8.56 -5.32 -4.07
C LEU A 285 7.33 -5.19 -4.96
N GLN A 286 7.54 -4.72 -6.19
CA GLN A 286 6.58 -4.78 -7.28
C GLN A 286 7.21 -5.49 -8.48
N TRP A 287 6.45 -6.32 -9.17
CA TRP A 287 6.95 -7.07 -10.31
C TRP A 287 5.83 -7.36 -11.31
N ARG A 288 6.19 -7.77 -12.54
CA ARG A 288 5.27 -8.15 -13.63
C ARG A 288 5.92 -9.06 -14.67
N ILE A 289 5.10 -9.79 -15.41
CA ILE A 289 5.49 -10.44 -16.68
C ILE A 289 5.28 -9.40 -17.80
N ARG A 290 6.34 -8.77 -18.30
CA ARG A 290 6.22 -7.67 -19.28
C ARG A 290 5.74 -8.15 -20.65
N ASP A 291 6.47 -9.12 -21.18
CA ASP A 291 6.23 -9.69 -22.50
C ASP A 291 6.24 -11.21 -22.37
N SER A 292 5.31 -11.88 -23.03
CA SER A 292 5.29 -13.33 -23.15
C SER A 292 4.98 -13.76 -24.57
N PHE A 293 5.53 -14.91 -24.95
CA PHE A 293 5.33 -15.56 -26.23
C PHE A 293 5.06 -17.05 -26.00
N CYS A 294 3.90 -17.55 -26.44
CA CYS A 294 3.63 -18.99 -26.56
C CYS A 294 3.73 -19.38 -28.04
N LEU A 295 4.73 -20.18 -28.41
CA LEU A 295 4.84 -20.81 -29.72
C LEU A 295 4.35 -22.25 -29.62
N VAL A 296 3.25 -22.55 -30.31
CA VAL A 296 2.74 -23.91 -30.49
C VAL A 296 3.16 -24.38 -31.89
N ALA A 297 3.73 -25.57 -31.98
CA ALA A 297 4.13 -26.16 -33.26
C ALA A 297 3.84 -27.67 -33.30
N PRO A 298 3.57 -28.23 -34.49
CA PRO A 298 3.57 -29.68 -34.67
C PRO A 298 4.92 -30.29 -34.26
N GLU A 299 4.89 -31.57 -33.87
CA GLU A 299 6.10 -32.30 -33.48
C GLU A 299 7.21 -32.20 -34.54
N GLY A 300 8.42 -31.86 -34.09
CA GLY A 300 9.61 -31.74 -34.94
C GLY A 300 9.75 -30.39 -35.66
N ARG A 301 8.78 -29.47 -35.52
CA ARG A 301 8.83 -28.13 -36.12
C ARG A 301 9.22 -27.03 -35.12
N LEU A 302 9.17 -27.32 -33.82
CA LEU A 302 9.35 -26.31 -32.78
C LEU A 302 10.70 -25.61 -32.86
N ASP A 303 11.79 -26.35 -33.07
CA ASP A 303 13.14 -25.79 -33.11
C ASP A 303 13.35 -24.82 -34.29
N GLU A 304 12.83 -25.17 -35.46
CA GLU A 304 12.86 -24.29 -36.64
C GLU A 304 12.03 -23.03 -36.39
N ALA A 305 10.79 -23.17 -35.93
CA ALA A 305 9.91 -22.03 -35.67
C ALA A 305 10.41 -21.13 -34.52
N ALA A 306 11.02 -21.71 -33.50
CA ALA A 306 11.62 -20.99 -32.38
C ALA A 306 12.85 -20.19 -32.82
N SER A 307 13.75 -20.81 -33.58
CA SER A 307 15.00 -20.20 -34.05
C SER A 307 14.79 -19.14 -35.15
N THR A 308 13.64 -19.16 -35.84
CA THR A 308 13.31 -18.23 -36.92
C THR A 308 12.23 -17.22 -36.54
N ALA A 309 10.96 -17.64 -36.52
CA ALA A 309 9.82 -16.76 -36.36
C ALA A 309 9.71 -16.18 -34.96
N LEU A 310 9.86 -17.01 -33.92
CA LEU A 310 9.82 -16.53 -32.53
C LEU A 310 11.01 -15.61 -32.25
N ALA A 311 12.22 -16.01 -32.67
CA ALA A 311 13.41 -15.18 -32.51
C ALA A 311 13.31 -13.82 -33.23
N SER A 312 12.79 -13.81 -34.45
CA SER A 312 12.55 -12.58 -35.21
C SER A 312 11.50 -11.70 -34.54
N MET A 313 10.38 -12.29 -34.13
CA MET A 313 9.29 -11.57 -33.47
C MET A 313 9.75 -10.97 -32.14
N ALA A 314 10.43 -11.74 -31.29
CA ALA A 314 10.93 -11.27 -30.00
C ALA A 314 11.98 -10.16 -30.12
N SER A 315 12.76 -10.14 -31.22
CA SER A 315 13.74 -9.09 -31.51
C SER A 315 13.16 -7.82 -32.15
N THR A 316 12.14 -7.97 -32.99
CA THR A 316 11.65 -6.89 -33.88
C THR A 316 10.30 -6.31 -33.48
N LEU A 317 9.55 -6.99 -32.61
CA LEU A 317 8.25 -6.49 -32.17
C LEU A 317 8.41 -5.16 -31.42
N ARG A 318 7.78 -4.13 -31.96
CA ARG A 318 7.71 -2.79 -31.38
C ARG A 318 6.25 -2.37 -31.28
N LEU A 319 5.78 -2.18 -30.05
CA LEU A 319 4.47 -1.59 -29.80
C LEU A 319 4.45 -0.15 -30.32
N ASN A 320 3.30 0.28 -30.80
CA ASN A 320 3.11 1.66 -31.27
C ASN A 320 3.34 2.63 -30.09
N PRO A 321 4.22 3.64 -30.22
CA PRO A 321 4.48 4.60 -29.15
C PRO A 321 3.25 5.44 -28.77
N SER A 322 2.18 5.48 -29.56
CA SER A 322 0.90 6.06 -29.12
C SER A 322 0.28 5.30 -27.95
N ILE A 323 0.42 3.97 -27.90
CA ILE A 323 -0.13 3.13 -26.83
C ILE A 323 0.51 3.46 -25.49
N ALA A 324 1.84 3.60 -25.45
CA ALA A 324 2.55 3.99 -24.24
C ALA A 324 2.14 5.38 -23.74
N ARG A 325 1.87 6.32 -24.66
CA ARG A 325 1.37 7.67 -24.33
C ARG A 325 -0.06 7.61 -23.79
N GLU A 326 -0.93 6.81 -24.39
CA GLU A 326 -2.30 6.58 -23.95
C GLU A 326 -2.33 5.98 -22.53
N ALA A 327 -1.52 4.95 -22.27
CA ALA A 327 -1.37 4.33 -20.95
C ALA A 327 -0.92 5.35 -19.89
N CYS A 328 0.04 6.21 -20.22
CA CYS A 328 0.51 7.27 -19.32
C CYS A 328 -0.58 8.32 -19.04
N ALA A 329 -1.31 8.75 -20.07
CA ALA A 329 -2.42 9.69 -19.93
C ALA A 329 -3.54 9.13 -19.05
N GLN A 330 -3.88 7.85 -19.24
CA GLN A 330 -4.89 7.17 -18.44
C GLN A 330 -4.46 7.07 -16.96
N LYS A 331 -3.19 6.72 -16.69
CA LYS A 331 -2.61 6.75 -15.33
C LYS A 331 -2.76 8.14 -14.69
N GLN A 332 -2.44 9.21 -15.42
CA GLN A 332 -2.58 10.58 -14.90
C GLN A 332 -4.04 10.93 -14.58
N GLN A 333 -4.98 10.57 -15.45
CA GLN A 333 -6.41 10.79 -15.20
C GLN A 333 -6.88 10.08 -13.93
N MET A 334 -6.51 8.81 -13.76
CA MET A 334 -6.85 8.05 -12.55
C MET A 334 -6.33 8.72 -11.28
N VAL A 335 -5.09 9.24 -11.28
CA VAL A 335 -4.55 9.96 -10.12
C VAL A 335 -5.30 11.27 -9.87
N LEU A 336 -5.64 12.02 -10.91
CA LEU A 336 -6.40 13.26 -10.77
C LEU A 336 -7.80 13.01 -10.20
N GLU A 337 -8.51 12.02 -10.70
CA GLU A 337 -9.83 11.62 -10.20
C GLU A 337 -9.76 11.19 -8.73
N GLN A 338 -8.75 10.40 -8.36
CA GLN A 338 -8.58 9.95 -6.98
C GLN A 338 -8.23 11.11 -6.04
N ARG A 339 -7.40 12.08 -6.49
CA ARG A 339 -7.11 13.29 -5.71
C ARG A 339 -8.36 14.15 -5.51
N GLN A 340 -9.19 14.33 -6.54
CA GLN A 340 -10.45 15.07 -6.43
C GLN A 340 -11.42 14.40 -5.45
N ARG A 341 -11.62 13.07 -5.56
CA ARG A 341 -12.46 12.31 -4.61
C ARG A 341 -11.97 12.45 -3.17
N THR A 342 -10.65 12.38 -2.98
CA THR A 342 -10.05 12.55 -1.66
C THR A 342 -10.29 13.94 -1.10
N GLN A 343 -10.10 15.00 -1.90
CA GLN A 343 -10.40 16.37 -1.48
C GLN A 343 -11.87 16.56 -1.10
N MET A 344 -12.79 15.99 -1.86
CA MET A 344 -14.22 16.01 -1.54
C MET A 344 -14.52 15.31 -0.20
N ASN A 345 -13.90 14.15 0.05
CA ASN A 345 -14.06 13.43 1.31
C ASN A 345 -13.53 14.23 2.52
N ILE A 346 -12.37 14.90 2.37
CA ILE A 346 -11.82 15.78 3.42
C ILE A 346 -12.77 16.94 3.69
N ALA A 347 -13.25 17.61 2.64
CA ALA A 347 -14.18 18.72 2.77
C ALA A 347 -15.47 18.28 3.48
N GLN A 348 -15.99 17.10 3.15
CA GLN A 348 -17.16 16.52 3.82
C GLN A 348 -16.88 16.23 5.30
N GLN A 349 -15.73 15.65 5.65
CA GLN A 349 -15.34 15.43 7.05
C GLN A 349 -15.19 16.74 7.83
N GLN A 350 -14.60 17.77 7.22
CA GLN A 350 -14.48 19.09 7.84
C GLN A 350 -15.85 19.72 8.10
N GLN A 351 -16.80 19.58 7.16
CA GLN A 351 -18.18 20.03 7.36
C GLN A 351 -18.87 19.28 8.49
N GLN A 352 -18.69 17.95 8.57
CA GLN A 352 -19.23 17.15 9.68
C GLN A 352 -18.62 17.55 11.02
N PHE A 353 -17.31 17.79 11.06
CA PHE A 353 -16.63 18.23 12.28
C PHE A 353 -17.08 19.63 12.72
N ALA A 354 -17.25 20.56 11.78
CA ALA A 354 -17.79 21.89 12.07
C ALA A 354 -19.24 21.81 12.58
N ALA A 355 -20.08 20.97 11.97
CA ALA A 355 -21.44 20.72 12.45
C ALA A 355 -21.45 20.10 13.86
N TRP A 356 -20.55 19.15 14.13
CA TRP A 356 -20.39 18.56 15.45
C TRP A 356 -19.96 19.59 16.50
N GLN A 357 -19.02 20.48 16.18
CA GLN A 357 -18.62 21.58 17.07
C GLN A 357 -19.80 22.51 17.41
N GLN A 358 -20.63 22.86 16.43
CA GLN A 358 -21.82 23.67 16.66
C GLN A 358 -22.83 22.95 17.57
N MET A 359 -23.04 21.65 17.34
CA MET A 359 -23.92 20.84 18.18
C MET A 359 -23.39 20.71 19.61
N HIS A 360 -22.08 20.59 19.79
CA HIS A 360 -21.48 20.54 21.13
C HIS A 360 -21.57 21.90 21.83
N ALA A 361 -21.35 23.00 21.10
CA ALA A 361 -21.49 24.35 21.65
C ALA A 361 -22.94 24.64 22.08
N SER A 362 -23.94 24.21 21.30
CA SER A 362 -25.35 24.40 21.67
C SER A 362 -25.78 23.54 22.86
N GLN A 363 -25.28 22.30 22.97
CA GLN A 363 -25.50 21.46 24.14
C GLN A 363 -24.88 22.07 25.39
N GLN A 364 -23.63 22.54 25.31
CA GLN A 364 -22.97 23.19 26.43
C GLN A 364 -23.75 24.44 26.88
N ALA A 365 -24.17 25.29 25.94
CA ALA A 365 -24.99 26.45 26.25
C ALA A 365 -26.32 26.07 26.93
N ALA A 366 -26.95 24.97 26.52
CA ALA A 366 -28.17 24.47 27.17
C ALA A 366 -27.89 23.99 28.60
N PHE A 367 -26.80 23.26 28.84
CA PHE A 367 -26.38 22.85 30.18
C PHE A 367 -26.07 24.05 31.09
N ASP A 368 -25.30 25.01 30.59
CA ASP A 368 -24.94 26.22 31.32
C ASP A 368 -26.21 27.03 31.68
N SER A 369 -27.16 27.14 30.75
CA SER A 369 -28.45 27.82 31.01
C SER A 369 -29.29 27.11 32.08
N TYR A 370 -29.27 25.77 32.10
CA TYR A 370 -29.97 24.98 33.11
C TYR A 370 -29.33 25.16 34.49
N GLN A 371 -28.00 25.14 34.58
CA GLN A 371 -27.28 25.38 35.82
C GLN A 371 -27.55 26.79 36.35
N GLN A 372 -27.48 27.82 35.49
CA GLN A 372 -27.81 29.19 35.87
C GLN A 372 -29.24 29.31 36.41
N ALA A 373 -30.22 28.74 35.73
CA ALA A 373 -31.61 28.74 36.19
C ALA A 373 -31.79 27.99 37.52
N TRP A 374 -31.01 26.94 37.78
CA TRP A 374 -31.01 26.24 39.06
C TRP A 374 -30.43 27.12 40.18
N PHE A 375 -29.28 27.78 39.95
CA PHE A 375 -28.70 28.73 40.89
C PHE A 375 -29.65 29.89 41.20
N GLU A 376 -30.26 30.50 40.19
CA GLU A 376 -31.25 31.56 40.40
C GLU A 376 -32.45 31.11 41.25
N ARG A 377 -32.95 29.88 41.03
CA ARG A 377 -34.04 29.33 41.85
C ARG A 377 -33.58 29.09 43.28
N SER A 378 -32.38 28.55 43.47
CA SER A 378 -31.78 28.33 44.78
C SER A 378 -31.57 29.65 45.53
N ASP A 379 -31.03 30.67 44.87
CA ASP A 379 -30.80 31.99 45.46
C ASP A 379 -32.12 32.69 45.83
N ARG A 380 -33.14 32.63 44.95
CA ARG A 380 -34.47 33.16 45.28
C ARG A 380 -35.09 32.43 46.46
N GLN A 381 -34.93 31.12 46.56
CA GLN A 381 -35.44 30.33 47.69
C GLN A 381 -34.66 30.65 48.97
N HIS A 382 -33.35 30.79 48.91
CA HIS A 382 -32.52 31.22 50.03
C HIS A 382 -32.91 32.63 50.50
N ALA A 383 -33.07 33.58 49.59
CA ALA A 383 -33.53 34.93 49.90
C ALA A 383 -34.93 34.94 50.52
N ALA A 384 -35.87 34.12 50.03
CA ALA A 384 -37.19 33.97 50.62
C ALA A 384 -37.12 33.39 52.04
N ASN A 385 -36.27 32.38 52.28
CA ASN A 385 -36.04 31.83 53.61
C ASN A 385 -35.41 32.86 54.57
N MET A 386 -34.48 33.68 54.09
CA MET A 386 -33.89 34.78 54.86
C MET A 386 -34.91 35.88 55.19
N ALA A 387 -35.80 36.20 54.25
CA ALA A 387 -36.89 37.15 54.48
C ALA A 387 -37.94 36.61 55.48
N ALA A 388 -38.32 35.32 55.37
CA ALA A 388 -39.24 34.67 56.29
C ALA A 388 -38.67 34.54 57.70
N SER A 389 -37.37 34.23 57.83
CA SER A 389 -36.69 34.22 59.12
C SER A 389 -36.59 35.63 59.70
N ALA A 390 -36.26 36.67 58.92
CA ALA A 390 -36.29 38.06 59.38
C ALA A 390 -37.69 38.51 59.86
N ALA A 391 -38.77 38.07 59.21
CA ALA A 391 -40.16 38.33 59.62
C ALA A 391 -40.54 37.59 60.92
N ASN A 392 -40.02 36.38 61.13
CA ASN A 392 -40.20 35.64 62.39
C ASN A 392 -39.38 36.24 63.54
N PHE A 393 -38.20 36.82 63.25
CA PHE A 393 -37.40 37.55 64.24
C PHE A 393 -38.01 38.91 64.64
N SER A 394 -38.89 39.49 63.82
CA SER A 394 -39.57 40.76 64.12
C SER A 394 -40.92 40.59 64.84
N SER A 395 -41.36 39.35 65.13
CA SER A 395 -42.70 39.09 65.71
C SER A 395 -42.77 38.17 66.94
N ALA A 396 -41.65 37.75 67.55
CA ALA A 396 -41.69 37.00 68.81
C ALA A 396 -40.66 37.47 69.83
N GLY A 397 -41.16 37.81 71.02
CA GLY A 397 -40.40 38.28 72.16
C GLY A 397 -39.35 37.29 72.65
N VAL A 398 -38.24 37.86 73.11
CA VAL A 398 -37.06 37.21 73.68
C VAL A 398 -37.46 36.39 74.92
N GLY A 399 -37.16 35.09 74.90
CA GLY A 399 -37.30 34.24 76.08
C GLY A 399 -37.02 32.77 75.78
N THR A 400 -35.76 32.36 75.97
CA THR A 400 -35.28 30.97 76.22
C THR A 400 -35.64 29.82 75.27
N GLY A 401 -36.54 29.95 74.28
CA GLY A 401 -36.85 28.92 73.29
C GLY A 401 -36.14 29.05 71.93
N ALA A 402 -35.49 30.19 71.67
CA ALA A 402 -34.84 30.47 70.38
C ALA A 402 -33.50 29.74 70.18
N ALA A 403 -32.77 29.44 71.26
CA ALA A 403 -31.52 28.68 71.19
C ALA A 403 -31.80 27.21 70.79
N SER A 404 -32.72 26.54 71.51
CA SER A 404 -33.12 25.16 71.26
C SER A 404 -33.71 24.94 69.86
N TYR A 405 -34.41 25.94 69.32
CA TYR A 405 -34.97 25.90 67.96
C TYR A 405 -33.88 26.06 66.88
N SER A 406 -32.87 26.91 67.15
CA SER A 406 -31.71 27.06 66.26
C SER A 406 -30.86 25.79 66.20
N ASP A 407 -30.70 25.09 67.33
CA ASP A 407 -29.95 23.84 67.43
C ASP A 407 -30.70 22.68 66.75
N ALA A 408 -32.04 22.65 66.87
CA ALA A 408 -32.90 21.71 66.16
C ALA A 408 -32.87 21.91 64.63
N ILE A 409 -32.75 23.16 64.15
CA ILE A 409 -32.58 23.45 62.72
C ILE A 409 -31.18 23.06 62.23
N ARG A 410 -30.14 23.29 63.05
CA ARG A 410 -28.76 22.86 62.74
C ARG A 410 -28.56 21.35 62.87
N GLY A 411 -29.48 20.65 63.52
CA GLY A 411 -29.44 19.21 63.71
C GLY A 411 -28.29 18.78 64.62
N VAL A 412 -28.06 19.51 65.71
CA VAL A 412 -26.98 19.26 66.68
C VAL A 412 -27.50 19.14 68.11
N ASN A 413 -26.80 18.35 68.93
CA ASN A 413 -26.93 18.19 70.37
C ASN A 413 -25.66 18.73 71.05
N HIS A 414 -25.79 19.26 72.25
CA HIS A 414 -24.66 19.74 73.05
C HIS A 414 -24.25 18.71 74.11
N TYR A 415 -22.95 18.52 74.26
CA TYR A 415 -22.32 17.66 75.26
C TYR A 415 -21.24 18.44 76.00
N THR A 416 -21.03 18.14 77.28
CA THR A 416 -19.98 18.78 78.06
C THR A 416 -18.76 17.89 78.14
N ARG A 417 -17.60 18.40 77.71
CA ARG A 417 -16.31 17.73 77.83
C ARG A 417 -15.85 17.67 79.29
N PRO A 418 -14.92 16.77 79.64
CA PRO A 418 -14.38 16.67 80.99
C PRO A 418 -13.67 17.95 81.49
N ASP A 419 -13.23 18.82 80.56
CA ASP A 419 -12.62 20.13 80.85
C ASP A 419 -13.66 21.26 81.07
N GLY A 420 -14.96 20.93 81.00
CA GLY A 420 -16.07 21.86 81.19
C GLY A 420 -16.48 22.65 79.93
N THR A 421 -15.90 22.37 78.77
CA THR A 421 -16.25 23.04 77.50
C THR A 421 -17.37 22.30 76.77
N ASP A 422 -18.24 23.05 76.07
CA ASP A 422 -19.34 22.48 75.29
C ASP A 422 -18.89 22.06 73.89
N VAL A 423 -19.39 20.92 73.42
CA VAL A 423 -19.18 20.41 72.06
C VAL A 423 -20.51 20.08 71.38
N GLU A 424 -20.63 20.49 70.12
CA GLU A 424 -21.75 20.17 69.25
C GLU A 424 -21.53 18.85 68.52
N VAL A 425 -22.49 17.95 68.59
CA VAL A 425 -22.49 16.66 67.88
C VAL A 425 -23.83 16.50 67.17
N SER A 426 -23.86 15.86 66.00
CA SER A 426 -25.11 15.71 65.24
C SER A 426 -26.23 15.04 66.04
N VAL A 427 -27.47 15.49 65.85
CA VAL A 427 -28.70 14.89 66.42
C VAL A 427 -28.94 13.45 65.99
N MET A 428 -28.31 13.03 64.88
CA MET A 428 -28.37 11.64 64.41
C MET A 428 -27.59 10.67 65.31
N ALA A 429 -26.73 11.18 66.20
CA ALA A 429 -26.02 10.40 67.20
C ALA A 429 -26.80 10.36 68.53
N ASP A 430 -26.93 9.17 69.11
CA ASP A 430 -27.56 8.96 70.42
C ASP A 430 -26.55 9.06 71.57
N GLN A 431 -25.26 8.88 71.29
CA GLN A 431 -24.16 8.98 72.24
C GLN A 431 -22.99 9.79 71.66
N ALA A 432 -22.17 10.39 72.53
CA ALA A 432 -20.96 11.10 72.14
C ALA A 432 -19.77 10.67 73.00
N TRP A 433 -18.60 10.59 72.38
CA TRP A 433 -17.38 10.10 73.02
C TRP A 433 -16.23 11.05 72.77
N VAL A 434 -15.33 11.18 73.77
CA VAL A 434 -14.09 11.96 73.67
C VAL A 434 -12.87 11.09 73.97
N ASN A 435 -11.77 11.32 73.27
CA ASN A 435 -10.49 10.65 73.57
C ASN A 435 -9.52 11.55 74.35
N GLY A 436 -8.38 10.99 74.76
CA GLY A 436 -7.33 11.74 75.48
C GLY A 436 -6.69 12.91 74.70
N SER A 437 -6.90 13.01 73.37
CA SER A 437 -6.47 14.15 72.54
C SER A 437 -7.54 15.23 72.36
N GLY A 438 -8.76 15.02 72.85
CA GLY A 438 -9.86 15.98 72.76
C GLY A 438 -10.70 15.89 71.49
N ASP A 439 -10.50 14.85 70.68
CA ASP A 439 -11.34 14.56 69.52
C ASP A 439 -12.70 14.04 69.98
N VAL A 440 -13.79 14.46 69.33
CA VAL A 440 -15.16 14.07 69.68
C VAL A 440 -15.84 13.40 68.52
N ILE A 441 -16.48 12.26 68.79
CA ILE A 441 -17.28 11.53 67.81
C ILE A 441 -18.69 11.29 68.34
N GLY A 442 -19.68 11.41 67.44
CA GLY A 442 -21.05 11.00 67.69
C GLY A 442 -21.29 9.60 67.15
N THR A 443 -21.90 8.73 67.95
CA THR A 443 -22.20 7.34 67.60
C THR A 443 -23.71 7.13 67.62
N ARG A 444 -24.17 6.08 66.93
CA ARG A 444 -25.59 5.71 66.84
C ARG A 444 -25.73 4.22 67.14
N ASP A 445 -26.85 3.83 67.76
CA ASP A 445 -27.26 2.43 67.95
C ASP A 445 -26.28 1.63 68.84
N GLY A 446 -25.74 2.28 69.89
CA GLY A 446 -24.90 1.62 70.90
C GLY A 446 -23.49 1.25 70.46
N PHE A 447 -22.98 1.87 69.38
CA PHE A 447 -21.60 1.71 68.96
C PHE A 447 -20.63 2.36 69.96
N GLU A 448 -19.87 1.53 70.69
CA GLU A 448 -18.80 1.97 71.59
C GLU A 448 -17.45 1.96 70.85
N PRO A 449 -16.76 3.11 70.72
CA PRO A 449 -15.50 3.24 69.97
C PRO A 449 -14.30 2.54 70.63
N GLY A 450 -14.48 1.99 71.84
CA GLY A 450 -13.51 1.14 72.52
C GLY A 450 -12.48 1.90 73.38
N PHE A 451 -11.37 1.23 73.67
CA PHE A 451 -10.38 1.66 74.67
C PHE A 451 -9.79 3.06 74.37
N GLY A 452 -9.78 3.94 75.38
CA GLY A 452 -9.25 5.31 75.29
C GLY A 452 -10.29 6.38 74.97
N TRP A 453 -11.56 6.01 74.85
CA TRP A 453 -12.70 6.91 74.68
C TRP A 453 -13.57 6.92 75.94
N THR A 454 -14.03 8.10 76.34
CA THR A 454 -14.93 8.31 77.48
C THR A 454 -16.24 8.89 76.98
N GLU A 455 -17.37 8.33 77.41
CA GLU A 455 -18.70 8.84 77.06
C GLU A 455 -18.92 10.21 77.69
N LEU A 456 -19.48 11.14 76.92
CA LEU A 456 -19.82 12.48 77.38
C LEU A 456 -21.26 12.52 77.90
N PRO A 457 -21.51 13.14 79.06
CA PRO A 457 -22.87 13.38 79.52
C PRO A 457 -23.57 14.37 78.59
N ARG A 458 -24.78 14.00 78.15
CA ARG A 458 -25.66 14.88 77.39
C ARG A 458 -26.27 15.93 78.33
N GLN A 459 -26.31 17.18 77.87
CA GLN A 459 -26.98 18.28 78.58
C GLN A 459 -28.50 18.25 78.39
#